data_AF-A0AB73HU33-F1
#
_entry.id   AF-A0AB73HU33-F1
#
_cell.length_a   1.000
_cell.length_b   1.000
_cell.length_c   1.000
_cell.angle_alpha   90.00
_cell.angle_beta   90.00
_cell.angle_gamma   90.00
#
_symmetry.space_group_name_H-M   'P 1'
#
loop_
_entity.id
_entity.type
_entity.pdbx_description
1 polymer ?
#
loop_
_entity_poly.entity_id
_entity_poly.type
_entity_poly.pdbx_seq_one_letter_code
_entity_poly.pdbx_strand_id
1 'polypeptide(L)'
;MSLSRSPRLIKAGLVMIDPQSAQVRRVIALQYNPEKLTRSLQVQGSGEGAERSEALRLKGPAVETFQLEAEIDAADQLQFPEQHQAVVDAGIAPQLAVLESLINPAAADLLAGKALAAAGTLEIAPMESSLVLFVWGAKRIVPVRVTDFSIAEEAFDPQLNPINATCNLSLRVLSIDDLGFEHKGGGLFMAYLQSREKLAGKAATFGFDALGIGGLP
;
A
#
# COMPACT_ATOMS: atom_id res chain seq x y z
N MET A 1 -10.85 -15.86 -34.00
CA MET A 1 -10.85 -14.83 -32.94
C MET A 1 -11.69 -15.34 -31.78
N SER A 2 -11.08 -16.09 -30.86
CA SER A 2 -11.80 -16.57 -29.66
C SER A 2 -11.97 -15.39 -28.71
N LEU A 3 -13.17 -14.85 -28.62
CA LEU A 3 -13.55 -13.92 -27.55
C LEU A 3 -13.65 -14.76 -26.27
N SER A 4 -12.59 -14.75 -25.45
CA SER A 4 -12.69 -15.30 -24.11
C SER A 4 -13.82 -14.56 -23.38
N ARG A 5 -14.87 -15.29 -23.00
CA ARG A 5 -16.03 -14.75 -22.26
C ARG A 5 -15.71 -14.41 -20.80
N SER A 6 -14.47 -14.63 -20.36
CA SER A 6 -14.01 -14.24 -19.01
C SER A 6 -13.67 -12.75 -18.94
N PRO A 7 -14.07 -12.05 -17.87
CA PRO A 7 -13.65 -10.67 -17.63
C PRO A 7 -12.12 -10.55 -17.59
N ARG A 8 -11.57 -9.46 -18.14
CA ARG A 8 -10.15 -9.16 -18.01
C ARG A 8 -9.80 -8.91 -16.54
N LEU A 9 -8.94 -9.76 -15.99
CA LEU A 9 -8.40 -9.58 -14.64
C LEU A 9 -7.41 -8.41 -14.63
N ILE A 10 -7.67 -7.42 -13.78
CA ILE A 10 -6.73 -6.34 -13.45
C ILE A 10 -5.93 -6.71 -12.20
N LYS A 11 -4.70 -6.23 -12.09
CA LYS A 11 -3.82 -6.52 -10.95
C LYS A 11 -3.87 -5.41 -9.91
N ALA A 12 -3.87 -5.77 -8.64
CA ALA A 12 -3.54 -4.87 -7.55
C ALA A 12 -2.02 -4.60 -7.55
N GLY A 13 -1.61 -3.53 -6.88
CA GLY A 13 -0.20 -3.17 -6.86
C GLY A 13 0.15 -1.95 -6.01
N LEU A 14 1.43 -1.62 -6.05
CA LEU A 14 2.02 -0.47 -5.39
C LEU A 14 2.62 0.46 -6.44
N VAL A 15 2.46 1.77 -6.26
CA VAL A 15 3.06 2.78 -7.15
C VAL A 15 3.91 3.70 -6.31
N MET A 16 5.20 3.78 -6.63
CA MET A 16 6.12 4.73 -6.04
C MET A 16 6.09 6.01 -6.85
N ILE A 17 5.81 7.13 -6.20
CA ILE A 17 5.84 8.45 -6.81
C ILE A 17 6.79 9.37 -6.07
N ASP A 18 7.35 10.32 -6.80
CA ASP A 18 8.07 11.43 -6.22
C ASP A 18 7.08 12.36 -5.47
N PRO A 19 7.28 12.63 -4.17
CA PRO A 19 6.32 13.40 -3.37
C PRO A 19 6.15 14.85 -3.84
N GLN A 20 7.18 15.44 -4.44
CA GLN A 20 7.18 16.85 -4.87
C GLN A 20 6.61 17.03 -6.28
N SER A 21 7.10 16.25 -7.24
CA SER A 21 6.72 16.34 -8.66
C SER A 21 5.54 15.46 -9.05
N ALA A 22 5.12 14.52 -8.18
CA ALA A 22 4.13 13.48 -8.46
C ALA A 22 4.46 12.57 -9.65
N GLN A 23 5.72 12.55 -10.10
CA GLN A 23 6.17 11.66 -11.17
C GLN A 23 6.21 10.22 -10.68
N VAL A 24 5.74 9.30 -11.52
CA VAL A 24 5.80 7.86 -11.25
C VAL A 24 7.25 7.39 -11.38
N ARG A 25 7.81 6.92 -10.27
CA ARG A 25 9.16 6.32 -10.23
C ARG A 25 9.12 4.83 -10.54
N ARG A 26 8.12 4.12 -10.01
CA ARG A 26 7.98 2.67 -10.21
C ARG A 26 6.55 2.21 -10.05
N VAL A 27 6.14 1.23 -10.86
CA VAL A 27 4.89 0.50 -10.72
C VAL A 27 5.21 -0.96 -10.40
N ILE A 28 4.65 -1.46 -9.31
CA ILE A 28 4.83 -2.83 -8.83
C ILE A 28 3.46 -3.51 -8.89
N ALA A 29 3.25 -4.36 -9.88
CA ALA A 29 2.03 -5.16 -9.98
C ALA A 29 2.23 -6.49 -9.26
N LEU A 30 1.24 -6.90 -8.46
CA LEU A 30 1.28 -8.22 -7.83
C LEU A 30 1.21 -9.31 -8.89
N GLN A 31 1.97 -10.39 -8.69
CA GLN A 31 1.95 -11.52 -9.63
C GLN A 31 0.55 -12.14 -9.65
N TYR A 32 0.02 -12.44 -8.46
CA TYR A 32 -1.33 -12.91 -8.22
C TYR A 32 -2.09 -11.89 -7.36
N ASN A 33 -3.40 -11.74 -7.61
CA ASN A 33 -4.21 -10.89 -6.75
C ASN A 33 -4.52 -11.65 -5.45
N PRO A 34 -4.36 -11.01 -4.28
CA PRO A 34 -4.71 -11.65 -3.02
C PRO A 34 -6.20 -11.98 -2.99
N GLU A 35 -6.53 -13.17 -2.49
CA GLU A 35 -7.94 -13.53 -2.24
C GLU A 35 -8.53 -12.72 -1.08
N LYS A 36 -7.68 -12.33 -0.12
CA LYS A 36 -8.06 -11.59 1.08
C LYS A 36 -7.29 -10.28 1.20
N LEU A 37 -8.03 -9.21 1.48
CA LEU A 37 -7.49 -7.94 1.93
C LEU A 37 -8.15 -7.60 3.27
N THR A 38 -7.35 -7.54 4.34
CA THR A 38 -7.83 -7.11 5.65
C THR A 38 -7.73 -5.60 5.73
N ARG A 39 -8.77 -4.94 6.24
CA ARG A 39 -8.79 -3.50 6.47
C ARG A 39 -9.30 -3.20 7.87
N SER A 40 -8.52 -2.45 8.64
CA SER A 40 -8.88 -2.02 9.99
C SER A 40 -8.96 -0.50 10.07
N LEU A 41 -9.97 0.04 10.74
CA LEU A 41 -10.16 1.48 10.95
C LEU A 41 -10.26 1.78 12.44
N GLN A 42 -9.30 2.54 12.96
CA GLN A 42 -9.31 2.99 14.35
C GLN A 42 -9.81 4.43 14.44
N VAL A 43 -10.88 4.63 15.20
CA VAL A 43 -11.51 5.94 15.39
C VAL A 43 -10.58 6.84 16.21
N GLN A 44 -10.41 8.09 15.75
CA GLN A 44 -9.70 9.13 16.49
C GLN A 44 -10.68 9.97 17.30
N GLY A 45 -11.18 9.42 18.41
CA GLY A 45 -12.08 10.09 19.33
C GLY A 45 -11.40 10.73 20.53
N SER A 46 -12.19 11.41 21.35
CA SER A 46 -11.82 11.88 22.70
C SER A 46 -11.71 10.66 23.63
N GLY A 47 -10.55 10.44 24.27
CA GLY A 47 -10.28 9.24 25.08
C GLY A 47 -11.07 9.18 26.39
N GLU A 48 -10.87 8.11 27.18
CA GLU A 48 -11.47 7.97 28.52
C GLU A 48 -11.07 9.15 29.41
N GLY A 49 -12.06 9.95 29.84
CA GLY A 49 -11.87 11.20 30.60
C GLY A 49 -12.27 12.47 29.86
N ALA A 50 -12.71 12.38 28.60
CA ALA A 50 -13.28 13.51 27.88
C ALA A 50 -14.58 14.01 28.54
N GLU A 51 -14.81 15.33 28.53
CA GLU A 51 -16.04 15.94 29.01
C GLU A 51 -17.25 15.34 28.27
N ARG A 52 -18.40 15.20 28.95
CA ARG A 52 -19.62 14.56 28.39
C ARG A 52 -20.06 15.14 27.04
N SER A 53 -19.66 16.38 26.72
CA SER A 53 -19.95 17.08 25.47
C SER A 53 -19.07 16.68 24.28
N GLU A 54 -18.02 15.88 24.48
CA GLU A 54 -17.05 15.51 23.44
C GLU A 54 -17.20 14.08 22.89
N ALA A 55 -18.23 13.35 23.35
CA ALA A 55 -18.41 11.92 23.08
C ALA A 55 -18.58 11.56 21.59
N LEU A 56 -19.09 12.49 20.77
CA LEU A 56 -19.29 12.29 19.32
C LEU A 56 -18.26 13.05 18.46
N ARG A 57 -17.27 13.70 19.07
CA ARG A 57 -16.30 14.52 18.34
C ARG A 57 -15.18 13.65 17.80
N LEU A 58 -14.91 13.78 16.50
CA LEU A 58 -13.74 13.21 15.84
C LEU A 58 -12.62 14.25 15.80
N LYS A 59 -11.39 13.83 16.08
CA LYS A 59 -10.19 14.69 15.99
C LYS A 59 -9.62 14.75 14.57
N GLY A 60 -9.88 13.72 13.77
CA GLY A 60 -9.39 13.57 12.42
C GLY A 60 -9.98 12.33 11.75
N PRO A 61 -9.56 12.01 10.52
CA PRO A 61 -9.92 10.76 9.85
C PRO A 61 -9.48 9.54 10.68
N ALA A 62 -10.21 8.43 10.54
CA ALA A 62 -9.82 7.18 11.19
C ALA A 62 -8.44 6.71 10.70
N VAL A 63 -7.61 6.16 11.60
CA VAL A 63 -6.35 5.52 11.22
C VAL A 63 -6.70 4.22 10.51
N GLU A 64 -6.44 4.19 9.20
CA GLU A 64 -6.75 3.05 8.34
C GLU A 64 -5.49 2.22 8.08
N THR A 65 -5.59 0.91 8.25
CA THR A 65 -4.52 -0.04 7.91
C THR A 65 -5.03 -1.13 6.99
N PHE A 66 -4.16 -1.60 6.10
CA PHE A 66 -4.37 -2.73 5.22
C PHE A 66 -3.36 -3.82 5.51
N GLN A 67 -3.80 -5.07 5.49
CA GLN A 67 -2.94 -6.24 5.51
C GLN A 67 -3.29 -7.13 4.34
N LEU A 68 -2.26 -7.51 3.57
CA LEU A 68 -2.39 -8.40 2.44
C LEU A 68 -1.18 -9.33 2.35
N GLU A 69 -1.43 -10.48 1.74
CA GLU A 69 -0.44 -11.49 1.42
C GLU A 69 -0.27 -11.52 -0.10
N ALA A 70 0.97 -11.47 -0.57
CA ALA A 70 1.32 -11.49 -1.98
C ALA A 70 2.24 -12.68 -2.27
N GLU A 71 1.80 -13.56 -3.14
CA GLU A 71 2.56 -14.71 -3.60
C GLU A 71 3.36 -14.35 -4.86
N ILE A 72 4.60 -14.84 -4.92
CA ILE A 72 5.51 -14.71 -6.06
C ILE A 72 6.05 -16.10 -6.38
N ASP A 73 5.95 -16.50 -7.65
CA ASP A 73 6.31 -17.85 -8.09
C ASP A 73 6.99 -17.81 -9.46
N ALA A 74 8.16 -18.46 -9.58
CA ALA A 74 8.92 -18.56 -10.81
C ALA A 74 8.55 -19.77 -11.70
N ALA A 75 7.70 -20.69 -11.27
CA ALA A 75 7.42 -21.96 -11.94
C ALA A 75 6.99 -21.78 -13.40
N ASP A 76 6.08 -20.85 -13.69
CA ASP A 76 5.64 -20.57 -15.07
C ASP A 76 6.77 -19.99 -15.93
N GLN A 77 7.66 -19.18 -15.33
CA GLN A 77 8.78 -18.56 -16.04
C GLN A 77 9.89 -19.59 -16.29
N LEU A 78 10.12 -20.49 -15.34
CA LEU A 78 11.11 -21.58 -15.44
C LEU A 78 10.70 -22.66 -16.45
N GLN A 79 9.43 -22.76 -16.84
CA GLN A 79 8.99 -23.61 -17.95
C GLN A 79 9.52 -23.11 -19.31
N PHE A 80 9.86 -21.82 -19.44
CA PHE A 80 10.37 -21.19 -20.65
C PHE A 80 11.71 -20.47 -20.38
N PRO A 81 12.77 -21.21 -20.01
CA PRO A 81 14.02 -20.62 -19.53
C PRO A 81 14.69 -19.72 -20.58
N GLU A 82 14.60 -20.06 -21.86
CA GLU A 82 15.13 -19.27 -22.97
C GLU A 82 14.50 -17.86 -23.08
N GLN A 83 13.28 -17.68 -22.55
CA GLN A 83 12.56 -16.41 -22.54
C GLN A 83 12.70 -15.65 -21.22
N HIS A 84 13.20 -16.32 -20.17
CA HIS A 84 13.24 -15.82 -18.79
C HIS A 84 14.61 -15.99 -18.14
N GLN A 85 15.68 -15.61 -18.85
CA GLN A 85 17.05 -15.75 -18.37
C GLN A 85 17.29 -15.13 -17.00
N ALA A 86 16.68 -13.97 -16.70
CA ALA A 86 16.81 -13.34 -15.39
C ALA A 86 16.27 -14.20 -14.22
N VAL A 87 15.24 -15.02 -14.49
CA VAL A 87 14.67 -15.94 -13.50
C VAL A 87 15.55 -17.19 -13.36
N VAL A 88 16.20 -17.63 -14.43
CA VAL A 88 17.20 -18.71 -14.37
C VAL A 88 18.42 -18.27 -13.57
N ASP A 89 18.84 -17.01 -13.72
CA ASP A 89 20.06 -16.51 -13.09
C ASP A 89 19.85 -16.16 -11.60
N ALA A 90 18.67 -15.65 -11.23
CA ALA A 90 18.41 -15.07 -9.91
C ALA A 90 17.06 -15.46 -9.27
N GLY A 91 16.31 -16.40 -9.85
CA GLY A 91 14.99 -16.79 -9.36
C GLY A 91 14.03 -15.61 -9.27
N ILE A 92 13.36 -15.47 -8.11
CA ILE A 92 12.47 -14.34 -7.80
C ILE A 92 13.12 -13.23 -6.95
N ALA A 93 14.41 -13.35 -6.65
CA ALA A 93 15.12 -12.39 -5.80
C ALA A 93 15.02 -10.92 -6.32
N PRO A 94 15.06 -10.63 -7.64
CA PRO A 94 14.86 -9.27 -8.13
C PRO A 94 13.49 -8.69 -7.77
N GLN A 95 12.43 -9.50 -7.77
CA GLN A 95 11.07 -9.10 -7.41
C GLN A 95 10.98 -8.78 -5.91
N LEU A 96 11.63 -9.59 -5.07
CA LEU A 96 11.74 -9.36 -3.63
C LEU A 96 12.50 -8.07 -3.33
N ALA A 97 13.67 -7.86 -3.96
CA ALA A 97 14.48 -6.65 -3.80
C ALA A 97 13.72 -5.35 -4.16
N VAL A 98 12.78 -5.43 -5.12
CA VAL A 98 11.91 -4.31 -5.47
C VAL A 98 10.94 -3.99 -4.34
N LEU A 99 10.37 -4.99 -3.67
CA LEU A 99 9.51 -4.77 -2.51
C LEU A 99 10.31 -4.27 -1.31
N GLU A 100 11.52 -4.79 -1.09
CA GLU A 100 12.43 -4.31 -0.04
C GLU A 100 12.83 -2.84 -0.22
N SER A 101 12.92 -2.37 -1.47
CA SER A 101 13.20 -0.96 -1.77
C SER A 101 12.10 0.00 -1.30
N LEU A 102 10.92 -0.50 -0.93
CA LEU A 102 9.83 0.32 -0.36
C LEU A 102 10.11 0.74 1.08
N ILE A 103 10.91 -0.04 1.81
CA ILE A 103 11.22 0.19 3.23
C ILE A 103 12.66 0.65 3.47
N ASN A 104 13.51 0.56 2.45
CA ASN A 104 14.91 0.95 2.53
C ASN A 104 15.18 2.22 1.71
N PRO A 105 15.90 3.22 2.26
CA PRO A 105 16.41 4.33 1.45
C PRO A 105 17.43 3.81 0.43
N ALA A 106 17.62 4.55 -0.66
CA ALA A 106 18.61 4.16 -1.65
C ALA A 106 20.03 4.25 -1.05
N ALA A 107 20.92 3.32 -1.42
CA ALA A 107 22.29 3.35 -0.94
C ALA A 107 23.03 4.65 -1.29
N ALA A 108 22.72 5.23 -2.46
CA ALA A 108 23.27 6.53 -2.89
C ALA A 108 22.90 7.67 -1.92
N ASP A 109 21.66 7.67 -1.43
CA ASP A 109 21.15 8.65 -0.47
C ASP A 109 21.88 8.54 0.87
N LEU A 110 22.07 7.31 1.36
CA LEU A 110 22.83 7.04 2.58
C LEU A 110 24.30 7.47 2.46
N LEU A 111 24.93 7.18 1.32
CA LEU A 111 26.32 7.57 1.05
C LEU A 111 26.47 9.09 0.92
N ALA A 112 25.49 9.77 0.30
CA ALA A 112 25.46 11.23 0.20
C ALA A 112 25.33 11.88 1.58
N GLY A 113 24.40 11.39 2.42
CA GLY A 113 24.25 11.84 3.81
C GLY A 113 25.54 11.66 4.62
N LYS A 114 26.21 10.51 4.48
CA LYS A 114 27.52 10.25 5.11
C LYS A 114 28.58 11.25 4.66
N ALA A 115 28.65 11.57 3.37
CA ALA A 115 29.63 12.52 2.84
C ALA A 115 29.38 13.95 3.33
N LEU A 116 28.12 14.39 3.38
CA LEU A 116 27.73 15.71 3.92
C LEU A 116 28.06 15.84 5.41
N ALA A 117 27.77 14.79 6.19
CA ALA A 117 28.11 14.74 7.60
C ALA A 117 29.63 14.81 7.82
N ALA A 118 30.42 14.08 7.02
CA ALA A 118 31.88 14.14 7.05
C ALA A 118 32.43 15.54 6.68
N ALA A 119 31.70 16.29 5.85
CA ALA A 119 32.02 17.67 5.48
C ALA A 119 31.56 18.72 6.53
N GLY A 120 31.03 18.29 7.69
CA GLY A 120 30.55 19.19 8.74
C GLY A 120 29.23 19.91 8.40
N THR A 121 28.52 19.43 7.37
CA THR A 121 27.20 19.95 7.02
C THR A 121 26.16 19.21 7.85
N LEU A 122 25.51 19.93 8.77
CA LEU A 122 24.35 19.41 9.52
C LEU A 122 23.12 19.48 8.62
N GLU A 123 22.59 18.34 8.23
CA GLU A 123 21.34 18.25 7.50
C GLU A 123 20.17 18.58 8.45
N ILE A 124 19.43 19.66 8.16
CA ILE A 124 18.36 20.17 9.05
C ILE A 124 17.02 19.47 8.79
N ALA A 125 16.83 18.86 7.61
CA ALA A 125 15.59 18.18 7.24
C ALA A 125 15.88 16.75 6.76
N PRO A 126 15.13 15.73 7.22
CA PRO A 126 15.29 14.37 6.74
C PRO A 126 15.01 14.27 5.25
N MET A 127 15.74 13.39 4.56
CA MET A 127 15.43 13.00 3.18
C MET A 127 14.01 12.43 3.11
N GLU A 128 13.16 13.06 2.30
CA GLU A 128 11.78 12.61 2.10
C GLU A 128 11.78 11.35 1.23
N SER A 129 11.35 10.22 1.78
CA SER A 129 11.27 8.95 1.04
C SER A 129 10.21 9.02 -0.07
N SER A 130 10.31 8.13 -1.06
CA SER A 130 9.28 8.01 -2.10
C SER A 130 7.90 7.77 -1.49
N LEU A 131 6.87 8.47 -2.01
CA LEU A 131 5.49 8.28 -1.58
C LEU A 131 4.93 7.02 -2.26
N VAL A 132 4.44 6.07 -1.46
CA VAL A 132 3.87 4.81 -1.97
C VAL A 132 2.35 4.93 -2.04
N LEU A 133 1.77 4.54 -3.17
CA LEU A 133 0.32 4.42 -3.35
C LEU A 133 -0.07 2.95 -3.41
N PHE A 134 -1.03 2.55 -2.59
CA PHE A 134 -1.70 1.26 -2.71
C PHE A 134 -2.86 1.35 -3.70
N VAL A 135 -2.85 0.49 -4.70
CA VAL A 135 -3.83 0.45 -5.78
C VAL A 135 -4.60 -0.87 -5.74
N TRP A 136 -5.87 -0.79 -5.39
CA TRP A 136 -6.83 -1.89 -5.40
C TRP A 136 -7.97 -1.59 -6.37
N GLY A 137 -7.60 -1.49 -7.65
CA GLY A 137 -8.48 -1.06 -8.74
C GLY A 137 -8.77 0.44 -8.73
N ALA A 138 -9.51 0.90 -9.76
CA ALA A 138 -9.70 2.32 -10.05
C ALA A 138 -10.42 3.14 -8.96
N LYS A 139 -11.12 2.49 -8.03
CA LYS A 139 -11.90 3.16 -6.97
C LYS A 139 -11.14 3.25 -5.64
N ARG A 140 -9.99 2.59 -5.51
CA ARG A 140 -9.19 2.54 -4.29
C ARG A 140 -7.72 2.74 -4.64
N ILE A 141 -7.33 4.00 -4.69
CA ILE A 141 -5.95 4.46 -4.81
C ILE A 141 -5.71 5.31 -3.58
N VAL A 142 -4.75 4.93 -2.74
CA VAL A 142 -4.57 5.56 -1.43
C VAL A 142 -3.09 5.68 -1.09
N PRO A 143 -2.61 6.83 -0.60
CA PRO A 143 -1.24 6.97 -0.11
C PRO A 143 -1.05 6.13 1.15
N VAL A 144 0.03 5.36 1.18
CA VAL A 144 0.35 4.46 2.29
C VAL A 144 1.82 4.54 2.67
N ARG A 145 2.11 4.15 3.90
CA ARG A 145 3.43 3.80 4.40
C ARG A 145 3.42 2.32 4.76
N VAL A 146 4.47 1.59 4.38
CA VAL A 146 4.68 0.22 4.87
C VAL A 146 5.04 0.29 6.36
N THR A 147 4.31 -0.43 7.19
CA THR A 147 4.54 -0.50 8.64
C THR A 147 5.18 -1.81 9.06
N ASP A 148 4.88 -2.89 8.35
CA ASP A 148 5.46 -4.21 8.56
C ASP A 148 5.60 -4.92 7.21
N PHE A 149 6.72 -5.63 7.02
CA PHE A 149 7.00 -6.40 5.83
C PHE A 149 7.77 -7.65 6.23
N SER A 150 7.24 -8.82 5.88
CA SER A 150 7.94 -10.09 6.04
C SER A 150 7.85 -10.93 4.77
N ILE A 151 8.92 -11.67 4.51
CA ILE A 151 9.08 -12.54 3.35
C ILE A 151 9.36 -13.94 3.86
N ALA A 152 8.55 -14.92 3.44
CA ALA A 152 8.84 -16.33 3.58
C ALA A 152 9.31 -16.86 2.23
N GLU A 153 10.62 -17.07 2.07
CA GLU A 153 11.20 -17.66 0.86
C GLU A 153 11.15 -19.18 0.93
N GLU A 154 10.64 -19.81 -0.13
CA GLU A 154 10.39 -21.24 -0.20
C GLU A 154 10.80 -21.78 -1.56
N ALA A 155 11.24 -23.04 -1.59
CA ALA A 155 11.78 -23.70 -2.76
C ALA A 155 12.96 -22.95 -3.40
N PHE A 156 14.06 -23.66 -3.63
CA PHE A 156 15.29 -23.05 -4.13
C PHE A 156 15.83 -23.84 -5.31
N ASP A 157 16.45 -23.15 -6.25
CA ASP A 157 17.25 -23.78 -7.29
C ASP A 157 18.59 -24.31 -6.71
N PRO A 158 19.42 -25.04 -7.50
CA PRO A 158 20.71 -25.53 -7.02
C PRO A 158 21.72 -24.44 -6.62
N GLN A 159 21.49 -23.19 -7.02
CA GLN A 159 22.29 -22.01 -6.68
C GLN A 159 21.74 -21.27 -5.44
N LEU A 160 20.69 -21.80 -4.80
CA LEU A 160 19.98 -21.20 -3.67
C LEU A 160 19.24 -19.89 -4.03
N ASN A 161 18.86 -19.70 -5.29
CA ASN A 161 17.93 -18.64 -5.63
C ASN A 161 16.50 -19.09 -5.25
N PRO A 162 15.72 -18.24 -4.55
CA PRO A 162 14.33 -18.55 -4.25
C PRO A 162 13.52 -18.63 -5.54
N ILE A 163 12.62 -19.61 -5.63
CA ILE A 163 11.69 -19.74 -6.77
C ILE A 163 10.24 -19.56 -6.34
N ASN A 164 9.94 -19.57 -5.05
CA ASN A 164 8.64 -19.20 -4.48
C ASN A 164 8.83 -18.30 -3.24
N ALA A 165 7.94 -17.35 -3.02
CA ALA A 165 7.88 -16.62 -1.77
C ALA A 165 6.48 -16.08 -1.46
N THR A 166 6.18 -16.04 -0.16
CA THR A 166 5.00 -15.38 0.40
C THR A 166 5.40 -14.09 1.10
N CYS A 167 4.91 -12.96 0.60
CA CYS A 167 5.19 -11.62 1.12
C CYS A 167 3.98 -11.09 1.92
N ASN A 168 4.15 -10.87 3.21
CA ASN A 168 3.15 -10.25 4.07
C ASN A 168 3.42 -8.75 4.22
N LEU A 169 2.46 -7.92 3.82
CA LEU A 169 2.56 -6.46 3.84
C LEU A 169 1.50 -5.86 4.76
N SER A 170 1.93 -5.09 5.75
CA SER A 170 1.06 -4.18 6.51
C SER A 170 1.29 -2.74 6.07
N LEU A 171 0.21 -2.06 5.67
CA LEU A 171 0.23 -0.72 5.11
C LEU A 171 -0.64 0.19 5.98
N ARG A 172 -0.10 1.32 6.44
CA ARG A 172 -0.89 2.38 7.08
C ARG A 172 -1.19 3.46 6.07
N VAL A 173 -2.45 3.87 5.96
CA VAL A 173 -2.86 5.00 5.14
C VAL A 173 -2.28 6.29 5.69
N LEU A 174 -1.72 7.11 4.81
CA LEU A 174 -1.26 8.46 5.13
C LEU A 174 -2.41 9.44 4.89
N SER A 175 -2.84 10.14 5.93
CA SER A 175 -3.96 11.07 5.92
C SER A 175 -3.49 12.53 5.82
N ILE A 176 -4.44 13.47 5.85
CA ILE A 176 -4.13 14.90 5.97
C ILE A 176 -3.50 15.25 7.31
N ASP A 177 -3.67 14.43 8.35
CA ASP A 177 -3.02 14.66 9.66
C ASP A 177 -1.53 14.30 9.60
N ASP A 178 -1.15 13.41 8.67
CA ASP A 178 0.23 12.98 8.49
C ASP A 178 1.00 13.89 7.49
N LEU A 179 0.32 14.34 6.44
CA LEU A 179 0.96 15.00 5.29
C LEU A 179 0.54 16.48 5.10
N GLY A 180 -0.58 16.90 5.71
CA GLY A 180 -1.18 18.21 5.45
C GLY A 180 -1.89 18.31 4.10
N PHE A 181 -2.62 19.40 3.88
CA PHE A 181 -3.40 19.64 2.66
C PHE A 181 -2.55 20.05 1.44
N GLU A 182 -1.44 20.75 1.67
CA GLU A 182 -0.55 21.24 0.60
C GLU A 182 0.28 20.12 -0.03
N HIS A 183 0.51 19.03 0.70
CA HIS A 183 1.28 17.89 0.20
C HIS A 183 0.44 17.07 -0.79
N LYS A 184 1.07 16.61 -1.89
CA LYS A 184 0.40 15.83 -2.94
C LYS A 184 -0.28 14.58 -2.40
N GLY A 185 0.35 13.91 -1.44
CA GLY A 185 -0.23 12.75 -0.76
C GLY A 185 -1.48 13.10 0.05
N GLY A 186 -1.57 14.27 0.67
CA GLY A 186 -2.79 14.73 1.34
C GLY A 186 -3.95 14.90 0.36
N GLY A 187 -3.68 15.48 -0.82
CA GLY A 187 -4.66 15.56 -1.91
C GLY A 187 -5.14 14.18 -2.40
N LEU A 188 -4.23 13.20 -2.53
CA LEU A 188 -4.58 11.82 -2.89
C LEU A 188 -5.46 11.15 -1.82
N PHE A 189 -5.18 11.39 -0.54
CA PHE A 189 -6.03 10.92 0.55
C PHE A 189 -7.44 11.55 0.50
N MET A 190 -7.54 12.86 0.25
CA MET A 190 -8.84 13.52 0.13
C MET A 190 -9.66 12.97 -1.03
N ALA A 191 -9.04 12.70 -2.18
CA ALA A 191 -9.70 12.05 -3.30
C ALA A 191 -10.19 10.64 -2.95
N TYR A 192 -9.39 9.87 -2.20
CA TYR A 192 -9.78 8.56 -1.68
C TYR A 192 -11.00 8.65 -0.73
N LEU A 193 -10.99 9.59 0.21
CA LEU A 193 -12.08 9.79 1.16
C LEU A 193 -13.39 10.18 0.44
N GLN A 194 -13.33 11.13 -0.50
CA GLN A 194 -14.49 11.52 -1.31
C GLN A 194 -15.02 10.38 -2.17
N SER A 195 -14.14 9.52 -2.71
CA SER A 195 -14.56 8.31 -3.43
C SER A 195 -15.37 7.37 -2.53
N ARG A 196 -14.96 7.22 -1.26
CA ARG A 196 -15.72 6.42 -0.28
C ARG A 196 -17.07 7.03 0.07
N GLU A 197 -17.15 8.35 0.26
CA GLU A 197 -18.42 9.04 0.51
C GLU A 197 -19.41 8.85 -0.65
N LYS A 198 -18.91 8.97 -1.90
CA LYS A 198 -19.70 8.69 -3.11
C LYS A 198 -20.17 7.25 -3.18
N LEU A 199 -19.40 6.29 -2.66
CA LEU A 199 -19.83 4.89 -2.56
C LEU A 199 -20.86 4.67 -1.46
N ALA A 200 -20.71 5.34 -0.31
CA ALA A 200 -21.68 5.28 0.78
C ALA A 200 -23.06 5.76 0.31
N GLY A 201 -23.12 6.84 -0.48
CA GLY A 201 -24.37 7.33 -1.07
C GLY A 201 -25.04 6.38 -2.07
N LYS A 202 -24.38 5.29 -2.49
CA LYS A 202 -24.98 4.24 -3.34
C LYS A 202 -25.55 3.06 -2.56
N ALA A 203 -25.29 2.98 -1.25
CA ALA A 203 -25.86 1.93 -0.43
C ALA A 203 -27.36 2.15 -0.26
N ALA A 204 -28.15 1.08 -0.35
CA ALA A 204 -29.58 1.14 -0.07
C ALA A 204 -29.82 1.49 1.41
N THR A 205 -30.80 2.33 1.68
CA THR A 205 -31.27 2.63 3.04
C THR A 205 -32.51 1.79 3.35
N PHE A 206 -32.58 1.25 4.56
CA PHE A 206 -33.76 0.53 5.05
C PHE A 206 -34.57 1.43 6.01
N GLY A 207 -35.87 1.17 6.11
CA GLY A 207 -36.71 1.80 7.12
C GLY A 207 -36.47 1.20 8.52
N PHE A 208 -37.02 1.84 9.55
CA PHE A 208 -36.94 1.36 10.93
C PHE A 208 -37.58 -0.02 11.15
N ASP A 209 -38.51 -0.40 10.28
CA ASP A 209 -39.16 -1.71 10.23
C ASP A 209 -38.13 -2.85 10.04
N ALA A 210 -37.09 -2.62 9.23
CA ALA A 210 -36.00 -3.59 9.06
C ALA A 210 -35.19 -3.79 10.34
N LEU A 211 -35.25 -2.85 11.28
CA LEU A 211 -34.63 -2.93 12.61
C LEU A 211 -35.63 -3.39 13.69
N GLY A 212 -36.89 -3.69 13.32
CA GLY A 212 -37.93 -4.08 14.27
C GLY A 212 -38.41 -2.96 15.20
N ILE A 213 -38.14 -1.69 14.87
CA ILE A 213 -38.56 -0.53 15.67
C ILE A 213 -39.53 0.37 14.88
N GLY A 214 -40.49 0.99 15.57
CA GLY A 214 -41.45 1.92 14.95
C GLY A 214 -40.91 3.35 14.80
N GLY A 215 -39.79 3.66 15.45
CA GLY A 215 -39.15 4.97 15.49
C GLY A 215 -38.05 5.00 16.54
N LEU A 216 -37.30 6.10 16.58
CA LEU A 216 -36.42 6.39 17.71
C LEU A 216 -37.28 6.81 18.93
N PRO A 217 -36.85 6.50 20.17
CA PRO A 217 -37.55 6.91 21.39
C PRO A 217 -37.82 8.42 21.47
#